data_AF-A0A9Q0ST26-F1
#
_entry.id   AF-A0A9Q0ST26-F1
#
_cell.length_a   1.000
_cell.length_b   1.000
_cell.length_c   1.000
_cell.angle_alpha   90.00
_cell.angle_beta   90.00
_cell.angle_gamma   90.00
#
_symmetry.space_group_name_H-M   'P 1'
#
loop_
_entity.id
_entity.type
_entity.pdbx_description
1 polymer ?
#
loop_
_entity_poly.entity_id
_entity_poly.type
_entity_poly.pdbx_seq_one_letter_code
_entity_poly.pdbx_strand_id
1 'polypeptide(L)'
;MRQIKNYIAAASWSRALVVVRAEAQAINPEIRKNEEKVVDSVAAAELSKPLTAYCRCWRSGTFPLCDGSHAKHNKATGDNVGPLLLKKAERVTSYI
;
A
#
# COMPACT_ATOMS: atom_id res chain seq x y z
N MET A 1 2.33 13.21 68.64
CA MET A 1 1.68 14.33 67.93
C MET A 1 2.45 14.62 66.65
N ARG A 2 1.79 14.48 65.48
CA ARG A 2 1.99 15.18 64.17
C ARG A 2 3.38 15.13 63.50
N GLN A 3 3.59 14.90 62.21
CA GLN A 3 2.77 14.51 61.05
C GLN A 3 3.79 14.25 59.91
N ILE A 4 3.73 13.12 59.22
CA ILE A 4 4.54 12.83 58.02
C ILE A 4 3.91 13.62 56.86
N LYS A 5 4.63 14.59 56.29
CA LYS A 5 4.16 15.39 55.15
C LYS A 5 4.41 14.64 53.84
N ASN A 6 3.35 14.00 53.33
CA ASN A 6 3.28 13.45 51.98
C ASN A 6 3.44 14.57 50.93
N TYR A 7 4.53 14.54 50.17
CA TYR A 7 4.71 15.38 48.99
C TYR A 7 4.19 14.61 47.76
N ILE A 8 2.86 14.63 47.58
CA ILE A 8 2.26 14.29 46.28
C ILE A 8 2.16 15.59 45.48
N ALA A 9 3.15 15.81 44.61
CA ALA A 9 3.07 16.88 43.63
C ALA A 9 1.87 16.59 42.72
N ALA A 10 0.85 17.45 42.78
CA ALA A 10 -0.27 17.43 41.87
C ALA A 10 0.23 17.79 40.45
N ALA A 11 0.67 16.80 39.70
CA ALA A 11 0.93 16.97 38.27
C ALA A 11 -0.42 17.22 37.58
N SER A 12 -0.70 18.48 37.23
CA SER A 12 -1.86 18.83 36.41
C SER A 12 -1.64 18.28 35.01
N TRP A 13 -2.16 17.08 34.76
CA TRP A 13 -2.10 16.47 33.44
C TRP A 13 -3.19 17.09 32.58
N SER A 14 -2.88 18.22 31.93
CA SER A 14 -3.74 18.81 30.92
C SER A 14 -3.91 17.81 29.78
N ARG A 15 -5.04 17.10 29.75
CA ARG A 15 -5.43 16.26 28.61
C ARG A 15 -5.80 17.17 27.45
N ALA A 16 -4.80 17.54 26.66
CA ALA A 16 -5.04 18.19 25.38
C ALA A 16 -5.87 17.25 24.50
N LEU A 17 -7.04 17.72 24.06
CA LEU A 17 -7.84 17.02 23.06
C LEU A 17 -7.09 17.10 21.73
N VAL A 18 -6.58 15.95 21.26
CA VAL A 18 -6.01 15.83 19.91
C VAL A 18 -7.15 15.48 18.96
N VAL A 19 -7.47 16.39 18.04
CA VAL A 19 -8.42 16.11 16.95
C VAL A 19 -7.69 15.25 15.90
N VAL A 20 -7.98 13.96 15.88
CA VAL A 20 -7.48 13.05 14.83
C VAL A 20 -8.47 13.09 13.66
N ARG A 21 -8.10 13.75 12.57
CA ARG A 21 -8.84 13.62 11.31
C ARG A 21 -8.50 12.28 10.67
N ALA A 22 -9.37 11.29 10.85
CA ALA A 22 -9.33 10.05 10.09
C ALA A 22 -9.90 10.30 8.68
N GLU A 23 -9.17 11.03 7.84
CA GLU A 23 -9.50 11.11 6.41
C GLU A 23 -9.02 9.82 5.75
N ALA A 24 -9.96 8.99 5.28
CA ALA A 24 -9.64 7.81 4.49
C ALA A 24 -8.95 8.25 3.20
N GLN A 25 -7.63 8.07 3.12
CA GLN A 25 -6.87 8.41 1.92
C GLN A 25 -7.27 7.49 0.76
N ALA A 26 -7.52 8.10 -0.40
CA ALA A 26 -7.81 7.35 -1.62
C ALA A 26 -6.65 6.40 -1.98
N ILE A 27 -6.98 5.17 -2.38
CA ILE A 27 -5.99 4.15 -2.76
C ILE A 27 -5.14 4.64 -3.94
N ASN A 28 -5.79 5.19 -4.97
CA ASN A 28 -5.14 5.81 -6.12
C ASN A 28 -5.03 7.33 -5.88
N PRO A 29 -3.83 7.93 -5.72
CA PRO A 29 -3.67 9.36 -5.53
C PRO A 29 -3.69 10.14 -6.86
N GLU A 30 -3.12 9.60 -7.95
CA GLU A 30 -2.76 10.40 -9.12
C GLU A 30 -2.96 9.73 -10.49
N ILE A 31 -3.07 8.41 -10.56
CA ILE A 31 -3.11 7.68 -11.84
C ILE A 31 -4.47 7.89 -12.52
N ARG A 32 -4.45 8.44 -13.74
CA ARG A 32 -5.61 8.50 -14.67
C ARG A 32 -6.91 9.02 -14.03
N LYS A 33 -6.82 10.12 -13.27
CA LYS A 33 -7.94 10.71 -12.51
C LYS A 33 -9.09 11.29 -13.33
N ASN A 34 -8.87 11.47 -14.63
CA ASN A 34 -9.89 11.82 -15.60
C ASN A 34 -10.80 10.63 -15.98
N GLU A 35 -10.43 9.40 -15.61
CA GLU A 35 -11.24 8.22 -15.85
C GLU A 35 -12.07 7.88 -14.61
N GLU A 36 -13.38 7.69 -14.82
CA GLU A 36 -14.30 7.27 -13.76
C GLU A 36 -13.88 5.94 -13.13
N LYS A 37 -13.31 5.04 -13.96
CA LYS A 37 -12.83 3.74 -13.54
C LYS A 37 -11.64 3.31 -14.39
N VAL A 38 -10.47 3.29 -13.77
CA VAL A 38 -9.22 2.84 -14.40
C VAL A 38 -9.20 1.31 -14.47
N VAL A 39 -9.11 0.78 -15.69
CA VAL A 39 -9.02 -0.66 -15.99
C VAL A 39 -7.90 -0.90 -16.99
N ASP A 40 -7.11 -1.94 -16.77
CA ASP A 40 -6.08 -2.40 -17.70
C ASP A 40 -6.34 -3.86 -18.08
N SER A 41 -6.33 -4.14 -19.38
CA SER A 41 -6.53 -5.48 -19.94
C SER A 41 -5.25 -5.96 -20.62
N VAL A 42 -4.86 -7.20 -20.35
CA VAL A 42 -3.66 -7.81 -20.93
C VAL A 42 -4.01 -9.22 -21.38
N ALA A 43 -3.75 -9.52 -22.65
CA ALA A 43 -3.86 -10.88 -23.13
C ALA A 43 -2.68 -11.71 -22.59
N ALA A 44 -2.95 -12.80 -21.88
CA ALA A 44 -1.90 -13.66 -21.32
C ALA A 44 -0.93 -14.21 -22.38
N ALA A 45 -1.40 -14.35 -23.64
CA ALA A 45 -0.58 -14.77 -24.77
C ALA A 45 0.50 -13.75 -25.16
N GLU A 46 0.29 -12.46 -24.88
CA GLU A 46 1.18 -11.35 -25.26
C GLU A 46 2.29 -11.10 -24.21
N LEU A 47 2.32 -11.86 -23.12
CA LEU A 47 3.38 -11.75 -22.13
C LEU A 47 4.73 -12.10 -22.76
N SER A 48 5.63 -11.13 -22.81
CA SER A 48 6.98 -11.29 -23.37
C SER A 48 7.95 -11.95 -22.39
N LYS A 49 7.73 -11.78 -21.08
CA LYS A 49 8.56 -12.35 -20.01
C LYS A 49 7.91 -13.61 -19.44
N PRO A 50 8.70 -14.59 -18.96
CA PRO A 50 8.18 -15.75 -18.23
C PRO A 50 7.37 -15.38 -16.98
N LEU A 51 7.73 -14.24 -16.37
CA LEU A 51 7.07 -13.69 -15.19
C LEU A 51 6.93 -12.18 -15.35
N THR A 52 5.70 -11.67 -15.26
CA THR A 52 5.41 -10.23 -15.33
C THR A 52 4.67 -9.81 -14.07
N ALA A 53 5.11 -8.71 -13.44
CA ALA A 53 4.53 -8.18 -12.23
C ALA A 53 3.62 -6.98 -12.54
N TYR A 54 2.38 -7.02 -12.08
CA TYR A 54 1.38 -5.96 -12.22
C TYR A 54 1.14 -5.25 -10.89
N CYS A 55 1.04 -3.92 -10.94
CA CYS A 55 0.85 -3.07 -9.78
C CYS A 55 -0.54 -3.30 -9.16
N ARG A 56 -0.58 -3.32 -7.82
CA ARG A 56 -1.83 -3.24 -7.04
C ARG A 56 -1.84 -2.11 -6.01
N CYS A 57 -0.71 -1.41 -5.86
CA CYS A 57 -0.56 -0.35 -4.86
C CYS A 57 -0.87 1.06 -5.38
N TRP A 58 -1.05 1.23 -6.70
CA TRP A 58 -1.29 2.54 -7.33
C TRP A 58 -0.21 3.59 -7.03
N ARG A 59 1.04 3.15 -6.88
CA ARG A 59 2.22 4.04 -6.70
C ARG A 59 3.28 3.87 -7.77
N SER A 60 3.08 2.96 -8.72
CA SER A 60 4.09 2.71 -9.75
C SER A 60 4.11 3.82 -10.78
N GLY A 61 5.29 4.31 -11.11
CA GLY A 61 5.53 5.22 -12.24
C GLY A 61 5.42 4.54 -13.60
N THR A 62 5.43 3.20 -13.66
CA THR A 62 5.22 2.40 -14.87
C THR A 62 3.88 1.65 -14.85
N PHE A 63 2.90 2.15 -14.08
CA PHE A 63 1.55 1.59 -14.03
C PHE A 63 1.01 1.35 -15.46
N PRO A 64 0.47 0.15 -15.77
CA PRO A 64 -0.03 -0.89 -14.84
C PRO A 64 1.01 -1.88 -14.33
N LEU A 65 2.27 -1.80 -14.75
CA LEU A 65 3.33 -2.69 -14.28
C LEU A 65 3.80 -2.32 -12.88
N CYS A 66 4.44 -3.27 -12.19
CA CYS A 66 5.07 -3.01 -10.90
C CYS A 66 6.55 -2.66 -11.07
N ASP A 67 6.95 -1.51 -10.56
CA ASP A 67 8.34 -1.03 -10.48
C ASP A 67 9.00 -1.17 -9.08
N GLY A 68 8.28 -1.72 -8.11
CA GLY A 68 8.74 -1.85 -6.72
C GLY A 68 8.31 -0.74 -5.77
N SER A 69 7.58 0.28 -6.24
CA SER A 69 7.11 1.41 -5.40
C SER A 69 6.24 1.00 -4.21
N HIS A 70 5.63 -0.20 -4.25
CA HIS A 70 4.90 -0.77 -3.11
C HIS A 70 5.78 -0.91 -1.86
N ALA A 71 7.08 -1.19 -2.00
CA ALA A 71 7.97 -1.33 -0.84
C ALA A 71 8.12 0.00 -0.07
N LYS A 72 8.25 1.12 -0.80
CA LYS A 72 8.30 2.47 -0.20
C LYS A 72 6.98 2.81 0.48
N HIS A 73 5.86 2.52 -0.17
CA HIS A 73 4.51 2.70 0.38
C HIS A 73 4.32 1.91 1.68
N ASN A 74 4.62 0.61 1.67
CA ASN A 74 4.52 -0.27 2.84
C ASN A 74 5.37 0.25 4.00
N LYS A 75 6.63 0.62 3.74
CA LYS A 75 7.53 1.16 4.77
C LYS A 75 7.01 2.46 5.38
N ALA A 76 6.39 3.34 4.57
CA ALA A 76 5.90 4.63 5.03
C ALA A 76 4.57 4.56 5.79
N THR A 77 3.72 3.57 5.47
CA THR A 77 2.34 3.50 5.96
C THR A 77 2.09 2.34 6.91
N GLY A 78 2.99 1.36 7.00
CA GLY A 78 2.77 0.09 7.70
C GLY A 78 1.90 -0.90 6.91
N ASP A 79 1.63 -0.63 5.64
CA ASP A 79 0.85 -1.50 4.74
C ASP A 79 1.67 -2.74 4.29
N ASN A 80 1.00 -3.70 3.66
CA ASN A 80 1.57 -4.99 3.25
C ASN A 80 1.23 -5.39 1.81
N VAL A 81 0.90 -4.43 0.95
CA VAL A 81 0.54 -4.70 -0.45
C VAL A 81 1.74 -5.16 -1.29
N GLY A 82 1.45 -5.91 -2.35
CA GLY A 82 2.43 -6.40 -3.31
C GLY A 82 1.82 -6.63 -4.70
N PRO A 83 2.65 -6.86 -5.73
CA PRO A 83 2.17 -7.02 -7.09
C PRO A 83 1.37 -8.31 -7.30
N LEU A 84 0.62 -8.36 -8.40
CA LEU A 84 0.13 -9.61 -8.98
C LEU A 84 1.19 -10.15 -9.94
N LEU A 85 1.62 -11.40 -9.76
CA LEU A 85 2.60 -12.05 -10.63
C LEU A 85 1.89 -12.94 -11.65
N LEU A 86 2.00 -12.60 -12.93
CA LEU A 86 1.50 -13.43 -14.03
C LEU A 86 2.63 -14.25 -14.62
N LYS A 87 2.50 -15.57 -14.54
CA LYS A 87 3.41 -16.53 -15.15
C LYS A 87 2.92 -16.85 -16.55
N LYS A 88 3.81 -16.77 -17.55
CA LYS A 88 3.53 -17.28 -18.88
C LYS A 88 3.44 -18.80 -18.80
N ALA A 89 2.31 -19.37 -19.23
CA ALA A 89 2.18 -20.81 -19.32
C ALA A 89 3.17 -21.32 -20.38
N GLU A 90 4.05 -22.23 -19.98
CA GLU A 90 4.85 -22.99 -20.95
C GLU A 90 3.90 -23.91 -21.70
N ARG A 91 3.91 -23.84 -23.03
CA ARG A 91 3.21 -24.84 -23.84
C ARG A 91 3.96 -26.15 -23.66
N VAL A 92 3.36 -27.10 -22.94
CA VAL A 92 3.79 -28.48 -22.96
C VAL A 92 3.52 -29.01 -24.37
N THR A 93 4.50 -28.93 -25.26
CA THR A 93 4.47 -29.67 -26.52
C THR A 93 4.79 -31.12 -26.18
N SER A 94 3.75 -31.90 -25.87
CA SER A 94 3.88 -33.35 -25.89
C SER A 94 4.20 -33.75 -27.34
N TYR A 95 5.44 -34.13 -27.62
CA TYR A 95 5.78 -34.81 -28.86
C TYR A 95 4.95 -36.09 -28.93
N ILE A 96 4.03 -36.14 -29.91
CA ILE A 96 3.46 -37.38 -30.45
C ILE A 96 4.28 -37.74 -31.67
#